data_AF-A0A3M0X1D2-F1
#
_entry.id   AF-A0A3M0X1D2-F1
#
_cell.length_a   1.000
_cell.length_b   1.000
_cell.length_c   1.000
_cell.angle_alpha   90.00
_cell.angle_beta   90.00
_cell.angle_gamma   90.00
#
_symmetry.space_group_name_H-M   'P 1'
#
loop_
_entity.id
_entity.type
_entity.pdbx_description
1 polymer ?
#
loop_
_entity_poly.entity_id
_entity_poly.type
_entity_poly.pdbx_seq_one_letter_code
_entity_poly.pdbx_strand_id
1 'polypeptide(L)' 'EEGCLSIPNYKTVVKRAERVLLKGYTRHGKEVELEASGLLSRAIQHEIDHLDGILIIDRIGTIRRKLFLKRYMRALKKRN' A
#
# COMPACT_ATOMS: atom_id res chain seq x y z
N GLU A 1 6.00 -7.82 6.10
CA GLU A 1 6.38 -7.10 4.87
C GLU A 1 5.13 -6.88 4.03
N GLU A 2 5.13 -5.89 3.13
CA GLU A 2 4.04 -5.60 2.19
C GLU A 2 4.58 -5.64 0.75
N GLY A 3 3.76 -6.14 -0.16
CA GLY A 3 3.92 -5.97 -1.61
C GLY A 3 2.70 -5.27 -2.19
N CYS A 4 2.75 -4.91 -3.46
CA CYS A 4 1.65 -4.26 -4.17
C CYS A 4 1.61 -4.77 -5.62
N LEU A 5 0.43 -5.04 -6.17
CA LEU A 5 0.29 -5.47 -7.57
C LEU A 5 0.70 -4.35 -8.55
N SER A 6 0.52 -3.08 -8.15
CA SER A 6 0.99 -1.91 -8.91
C SER A 6 2.51 -1.80 -8.96
N ILE A 7 3.25 -2.51 -8.09
CA ILE A 7 4.71 -2.56 -8.06
C ILE A 7 5.17 -4.03 -7.98
N PRO A 8 5.10 -4.76 -9.10
CA PRO A 8 5.35 -6.20 -9.10
C PRO A 8 6.79 -6.51 -8.66
N ASN A 9 6.94 -7.63 -7.96
CA ASN A 9 8.22 -8.14 -7.47
C ASN A 9 8.95 -7.22 -6.46
N TYR A 10 8.27 -6.24 -5.88
CA TYR A 10 8.79 -5.41 -4.81
C TYR A 10 8.07 -5.69 -3.49
N LYS A 11 8.86 -5.95 -2.44
CA LYS A 11 8.37 -6.08 -1.07
C LYS A 11 9.21 -5.19 -0.15
N THR A 12 8.56 -4.60 0.85
CA THR A 12 9.24 -3.78 1.85
C THR A 12 8.52 -3.82 3.19
N VAL A 13 9.22 -3.47 4.27
CA VAL A 13 8.62 -3.27 5.58
C VAL A 13 8.00 -1.88 5.64
N VAL A 14 6.69 -1.83 5.86
CA VAL A 14 5.91 -0.61 6.08
C VAL A 14 5.33 -0.64 7.49
N LYS A 15 5.44 0.49 8.19
CA LYS A 15 4.77 0.69 9.49
C LYS A 15 3.29 0.97 9.24
N ARG A 16 2.43 0.26 9.95
CA ARG A 16 0.97 0.37 9.89
C ARG A 16 0.43 0.31 11.31
N ALA A 17 -0.77 0.83 11.54
CA ALA A 17 -1.48 0.60 12.79
C ALA A 17 -1.81 -0.90 12.92
N GLU A 18 -1.62 -1.47 14.10
CA GLU A 18 -1.93 -2.88 14.34
C GLU A 18 -3.43 -3.15 14.33
N ARG A 19 -4.22 -2.20 14.86
CA ARG A 19 -5.69 -2.21 14.88
C ARG A 19 -6.23 -0.94 14.25
N VAL A 20 -7.34 -1.05 13.53
CA VAL A 20 -8.07 0.08 12.94
C VAL A 20 -9.58 -0.13 13.09
N LEU A 21 -10.31 0.98 13.13
CA LEU A 21 -11.77 1.02 12.98
C LEU A 21 -12.08 1.67 11.63
N LEU A 22 -12.67 0.92 10.72
CA LEU A 22 -13.08 1.38 9.39
C LEU A 22 -14.56 1.74 9.40
N LYS A 23 -14.92 2.84 8.74
CA LYS A 23 -16.29 3.14 8.30
C LYS A 23 -16.36 3.18 6.78
N GLY A 24 -17.43 2.68 6.21
CA GLY A 24 -17.64 2.71 4.76
C GLY A 24 -18.99 2.15 4.35
N TYR A 25 -19.11 1.81 3.08
CA TYR A 25 -20.34 1.27 2.50
C TYR A 25 -20.06 -0.09 1.85
N THR A 26 -21.04 -0.99 1.96
CA THR A 26 -21.06 -2.21 1.14
C THR A 26 -21.32 -1.87 -0.32
N ARG A 27 -21.15 -2.86 -1.22
CA ARG A 27 -21.51 -2.74 -2.64
C ARG A 27 -22.98 -2.39 -2.91
N HIS A 28 -23.86 -2.50 -1.90
CA HIS A 28 -25.28 -2.16 -1.98
C HIS A 28 -25.60 -0.81 -1.33
N GLY A 29 -24.60 -0.01 -0.95
CA GLY A 29 -24.79 1.31 -0.35
C GLY A 29 -25.20 1.29 1.13
N LYS A 30 -25.18 0.12 1.79
CA LYS A 30 -25.42 0.02 3.25
C LYS A 30 -24.16 0.39 4.03
N GLU A 31 -24.30 1.25 5.04
CA GLU A 31 -23.22 1.60 5.98
C GLU A 31 -22.72 0.39 6.76
N VAL A 32 -21.41 0.34 6.95
CA VAL A 32 -20.71 -0.65 7.75
C VAL A 32 -19.60 0.00 8.57
N GLU A 33 -19.43 -0.54 9.77
CA GLU A 33 -18.30 -0.28 10.64
C GLU A 33 -17.59 -1.60 10.91
N LEU A 34 -16.26 -1.61 10.83
CA LEU A 34 -15.46 -2.83 10.95
C LEU A 34 -14.20 -2.56 11.78
N GLU A 35 -14.06 -3.26 12.90
CA GLU A 35 -12.77 -3.41 13.57
C GLU A 35 -11.91 -4.44 12.86
N ALA A 36 -10.68 -4.07 12.52
CA ALA A 36 -9.71 -4.96 11.91
C ALA A 36 -8.39 -4.95 12.67
N SER A 37 -7.72 -6.10 12.69
CA SER A 37 -6.37 -6.26 13.26
C SER A 37 -5.49 -7.11 12.35
N GLY A 38 -4.20 -7.17 12.64
CA GLY A 38 -3.24 -8.04 11.95
C GLY A 38 -3.17 -7.79 10.44
N LEU A 39 -3.30 -8.85 9.64
CA LEU A 39 -3.20 -8.76 8.18
C LEU A 39 -4.33 -7.93 7.56
N LEU A 40 -5.56 -8.03 8.08
CA LEU A 40 -6.70 -7.29 7.55
C LEU A 40 -6.55 -5.78 7.78
N SER A 41 -6.13 -5.39 8.98
CA SER A 41 -5.81 -3.99 9.31
C SER A 41 -4.77 -3.42 8.34
N ARG A 42 -3.72 -4.20 8.07
CA ARG A 42 -2.64 -3.83 7.15
C ARG A 42 -3.15 -3.68 5.71
N ALA A 43 -3.94 -4.63 5.22
CA ALA A 43 -4.49 -4.59 3.87
C ALA A 43 -5.45 -3.41 3.68
N ILE A 44 -6.35 -3.16 4.64
CA ILE A 44 -7.27 -2.02 4.58
C ILE A 44 -6.49 -0.69 4.46
N GLN A 45 -5.48 -0.48 5.30
CA GLN A 45 -4.65 0.72 5.24
C GLN A 45 -3.89 0.84 3.91
N HIS A 46 -3.49 -0.27 3.28
CA HIS A 46 -2.85 -0.29 1.98
C HIS A 46 -3.79 0.13 0.86
N GLU A 47 -5.01 -0.43 0.83
CA GLU A 47 -5.97 -0.10 -0.21
C GLU A 47 -6.52 1.32 -0.04
N ILE A 48 -6.65 1.82 1.20
CA ILE A 48 -7.01 3.23 1.44
C ILE A 48 -5.91 4.16 0.92
N ASP A 49 -4.63 3.85 1.15
CA ASP A 49 -3.53 4.63 0.58
C ASP A 49 -3.68 4.79 -0.95
N HIS A 50 -4.13 3.74 -1.65
CA HIS A 50 -4.38 3.83 -3.10
C HIS A 50 -5.49 4.82 -3.47
N LEU A 51 -6.52 4.97 -2.65
CA LEU A 51 -7.56 5.98 -2.86
C LEU A 51 -7.00 7.41 -2.78
N ASP A 52 -5.95 7.61 -1.98
CA ASP A 52 -5.24 8.88 -1.83
C ASP A 52 -4.05 9.03 -2.80
N GLY A 53 -3.85 8.08 -3.73
CA GLY A 53 -2.71 8.08 -4.66
C GLY A 53 -1.36 7.78 -4.00
N ILE A 54 -1.36 7.22 -2.79
CA ILE A 54 -0.18 6.84 -2.01
C ILE A 54 0.17 5.38 -2.33
N LEU A 55 1.45 5.11 -2.63
CA LEU A 55 1.97 3.77 -2.85
C LEU A 55 2.83 3.30 -1.66
N ILE A 56 3.08 1.99 -1.57
CA ILE A 56 3.95 1.41 -0.53
C ILE A 56 5.37 2.01 -0.50
N ILE A 57 5.85 2.52 -1.64
CA ILE A 57 7.16 3.19 -1.76
C ILE A 57 7.16 4.63 -1.24
N ASP A 58 5.99 5.22 -1.01
CA ASP A 58 5.86 6.55 -0.41
C ASP A 58 5.89 6.46 1.12
N ARG A 59 5.54 5.29 1.67
CA ARG A 59 5.59 4.97 3.10
C ARG A 59 6.98 4.52 3.60
N ILE A 60 7.99 4.45 2.72
CA ILE A 60 9.39 4.18 3.09
C ILE A 60 10.20 5.48 3.10
N GLY A 61 11.34 5.48 3.81
CA GLY A 61 12.21 6.66 3.88
C GLY A 61 12.68 7.16 2.52
N THR A 62 12.80 8.48 2.39
CA THR A 62 13.08 9.21 1.14
C THR A 62 14.27 8.66 0.35
N ILE A 63 15.35 8.27 1.04
CA ILE A 63 16.55 7.71 0.41
C ILE A 63 16.24 6.37 -0.27
N ARG A 64 15.52 5.48 0.43
CA ARG A 64 15.12 4.16 -0.11
C ARG A 64 14.16 4.32 -1.29
N ARG A 65 13.21 5.26 -1.20
CA ARG A 65 12.31 5.61 -2.31
C ARG A 65 13.08 6.07 -3.55
N LYS A 66 14.01 7.02 -3.40
CA LYS A 66 14.84 7.50 -4.53
C LYS A 66 15.65 6.37 -5.18
N LEU A 67 16.26 5.50 -4.36
CA LEU A 67 17.04 4.37 -4.86
C LEU A 67 16.16 3.36 -5.61
N PHE A 68 14.96 3.06 -5.07
CA PHE A 68 13.97 2.21 -5.73
C PHE A 68 13.58 2.78 -7.09
N LEU A 69 13.15 4.05 -7.15
CA LEU A 69 12.73 4.70 -8.40
C LEU A 69 13.84 4.67 -9.46
N LYS A 70 15.09 4.96 -9.07
CA LYS A 70 16.25 4.89 -9.98
C LYS A 70 16.43 3.49 -10.57
N ARG A 71 16.28 2.44 -9.77
CA ARG A 71 16.40 1.03 -10.22
C ARG A 71 15.21 0.64 -11.09
N TYR A 72 14.00 1.01 -10.69
CA TYR A 72 12.76 0.70 -11.40
C TYR A 72 12.73 1.32 -12.80
N MET A 73 13.04 2.62 -12.91
CA MET A 73 13.11 3.31 -14.20
C MET A 73 14.18 2.74 -15.14
N ARG A 74 15.32 2.32 -14.59
CA ARG A 74 16.37 1.62 -15.38
C ARG A 74 15.89 0.27 -15.90
N ALA A 75 15.13 -0.48 -15.11
CA ALA A 75 14.57 -1.76 -15.53
C ALA A 75 13.51 -1.59 -16.63
N LEU A 76 12.63 -0.58 -16.50
CA LEU A 76 11.64 -0.25 -17.53
C LEU A 76 12.29 0.10 -18.88
N LYS A 77 13.36 0.91 -18.87
CA LYS A 77 14.13 1.24 -20.09
C LYS A 77 14.76 0.05 -20.80
N LYS A 78 14.98 -1.08 -20.12
CA LYS A 78 15.54 -2.30 -20.72
C LYS A 78 14.48 -3.24 -21.30
N ARG A 79 13.20 -3.00 -20.97
CA ARG A 79 12.06 -3.82 -21.43
C ARG A 79 11.44 -3.28 -22.72
N ASN A 80 11.77 -2.04 -23.08
CA ASN A 80 11.50 -1.40 -24.36
C ASN A 80 12.78 -1.42 -25.20
#